data_AF-A0A0W0HQT6-F1
#
_entry.id   AF-A0A0W0HQT6-F1
#
_cell.length_a   1.000
_cell.length_b   1.000
_cell.length_c   1.000
_cell.angle_alpha   90.00
_cell.angle_beta   90.00
_cell.angle_gamma   90.00
#
_symmetry.space_group_name_H-M   'P 1'
#
loop_
_entity.id
_entity.type
_entity.pdbx_description
1 polymer ?
#
loop_
_entity_poly.entity_id
_entity_poly.type
_entity_poly.pdbx_seq_one_letter_code
_entity_poly.pdbx_strand_id
1 'polypeptide(L)'
;MKYGRNEQCFCGSGKKYKHCHLAREQQPRVNPWDVSAATRKDFSVKLCSAPDAMLGSCSDKIVAAHTVPKSGSLNKIARKGHVLAFVPSFENLNKHNGMLFPELVGVGKASTFSGFCSVHDDGLFAPVEKEIFTGSQKQCFLLAYRAYAREIYTKRAAAETAKLHKDLDRGRSQDMQVSIQMFSFTHGLGMDAALRDINHHKPRFEAPLLNDDYSSVRSYIVEIEGPPPVMCSGSFAPEYDFDKTQLQDMVDITVTPHMLSVTSFYGGTSGQIVLTFTVTPHMLSVTSFYGGTSGQIVLTWLSEDDPVCIPVIESLERISDHDLSSRMVAFLFENFENVHISPDWWDAIGKEAQTALVNRMMGDMGTMFGVPRCKKLQTALVNRMMGDMGTMFGVPRCKKLKCEVPPWSVISRRRVGC
;
A
#
# COMPACT_ATOMS: atom_id res chain seq x y z
N MET A 1 32.29 2.25 -20.49
CA MET A 1 33.18 3.28 -19.88
C MET A 1 34.32 2.57 -19.14
N LYS A 2 35.57 3.05 -19.24
CA LYS A 2 36.69 2.53 -18.43
C LYS A 2 36.86 3.41 -17.20
N TYR A 3 36.48 2.91 -16.02
CA TYR A 3 36.69 3.58 -14.73
C TYR A 3 38.11 3.34 -14.20
N GLY A 4 38.76 4.38 -13.72
CA GLY A 4 40.06 4.30 -13.05
C GLY A 4 39.95 3.53 -11.73
N ARG A 5 40.91 2.64 -11.43
CA ARG A 5 40.88 1.79 -10.20
C ARG A 5 40.69 2.58 -8.91
N ASN A 6 41.25 3.79 -8.82
CA ASN A 6 41.20 4.63 -7.61
C ASN A 6 40.08 5.68 -7.64
N GLU A 7 39.31 5.78 -8.74
CA GLU A 7 38.17 6.69 -8.84
C GLU A 7 37.03 6.24 -7.94
N GLN A 8 36.13 7.16 -7.61
CA GLN A 8 34.89 6.82 -6.92
C GLN A 8 34.03 5.91 -7.78
N CYS A 9 33.39 4.92 -7.16
CA CYS A 9 32.54 3.99 -7.89
C CYS A 9 31.26 4.68 -8.39
N PHE A 10 30.82 4.32 -9.59
CA PHE A 10 29.61 4.86 -10.23
C PHE A 10 28.32 4.58 -9.44
N CYS A 11 28.32 3.59 -8.55
CA CYS A 11 27.14 3.19 -7.77
C CYS A 11 26.82 4.14 -6.60
N GLY A 12 27.61 5.20 -6.38
CA GLY A 12 27.36 6.17 -5.31
C GLY A 12 27.64 5.64 -3.90
N SER A 13 28.31 4.49 -3.76
CA SER A 13 28.62 3.87 -2.46
C SER A 13 29.68 4.62 -1.62
N GLY A 14 30.32 5.65 -2.17
CA GLY A 14 31.47 6.34 -1.55
C GLY A 14 32.76 5.51 -1.53
N LYS A 15 32.76 4.29 -2.08
CA LYS A 15 33.93 3.41 -2.19
C LYS A 15 34.67 3.64 -3.51
N LYS A 16 35.99 3.47 -3.49
CA LYS A 16 36.80 3.43 -4.72
C LYS A 16 36.36 2.25 -5.61
N TYR A 17 36.38 2.41 -6.93
CA TYR A 17 35.97 1.39 -7.90
C TYR A 17 36.63 0.03 -7.65
N LYS A 18 37.93 0.01 -7.34
CA LYS A 18 38.68 -1.22 -6.99
C LYS A 18 38.16 -1.99 -5.78
N HIS A 19 37.42 -1.33 -4.88
CA HIS A 19 36.84 -1.92 -3.67
C HIS A 19 35.32 -2.12 -3.78
N CYS A 20 34.74 -1.87 -4.96
CA CYS A 20 33.29 -1.95 -5.16
C CYS A 20 32.94 -2.77 -6.41
N HIS A 21 33.07 -2.18 -7.60
CA HIS A 21 32.59 -2.78 -8.85
C HIS A 21 33.69 -3.29 -9.77
N LEU A 22 34.97 -3.10 -9.42
CA LEU A 22 36.06 -3.78 -10.11
C LEU A 22 35.87 -5.30 -9.97
N ALA A 23 35.87 -5.99 -11.12
CA ALA A 23 35.68 -7.43 -11.20
C ALA A 23 34.33 -7.97 -10.68
N ARG A 24 33.30 -7.10 -10.57
CA ARG A 24 31.96 -7.49 -10.08
C ARG A 24 31.28 -8.54 -10.97
N GLU A 25 31.57 -8.52 -12.26
CA GLU A 25 31.07 -9.49 -13.24
C GLU A 25 31.66 -10.91 -13.06
N GLN A 26 32.85 -11.04 -12.45
CA GLN A 26 33.45 -12.33 -12.13
C GLN A 26 32.99 -12.90 -10.77
N GLN A 27 32.23 -12.13 -9.98
CA GLN A 27 31.70 -12.60 -8.70
C GLN A 27 30.55 -13.58 -8.92
N PRO A 28 30.35 -14.57 -8.03
CA PRO A 28 29.20 -15.46 -8.13
C PRO A 28 27.90 -14.67 -7.94
N ARG A 29 26.90 -15.00 -8.76
CA ARG A 29 25.55 -14.42 -8.69
C ARG A 29 24.93 -14.71 -7.34
N VAL A 30 24.10 -13.77 -6.86
CA VAL A 30 23.27 -14.00 -5.68
C VAL A 30 22.23 -15.07 -6.00
N ASN A 31 22.09 -16.04 -5.11
CA ASN A 31 21.08 -17.08 -5.24
C ASN A 31 19.68 -16.49 -4.91
N PRO A 32 18.69 -16.57 -5.82
CA PRO A 32 17.35 -16.03 -5.59
C PRO A 32 16.65 -16.63 -4.36
N TRP A 33 16.97 -17.87 -4.00
CA TRP A 33 16.40 -18.54 -2.83
C TRP A 33 16.90 -17.93 -1.51
N ASP A 34 18.15 -17.46 -1.47
CA ASP A 34 18.72 -16.78 -0.31
C ASP A 34 18.05 -15.41 -0.11
N VAL A 35 17.80 -14.68 -1.21
CA VAL A 35 17.04 -13.42 -1.19
C VAL A 35 15.62 -13.67 -0.69
N SER A 36 14.94 -14.69 -1.22
CA SER A 36 13.59 -15.06 -0.78
C SER A 36 13.55 -15.45 0.70
N ALA A 37 14.57 -16.14 1.20
CA ALA A 37 14.69 -16.47 2.63
C ALA A 37 14.91 -15.23 3.50
N ALA A 38 15.75 -14.30 3.06
CA ALA A 38 15.97 -13.03 3.75
C ALA A 38 14.69 -12.18 3.79
N THR A 39 13.98 -12.04 2.67
CA THR A 39 12.68 -11.33 2.62
C THR A 39 11.66 -11.96 3.57
N ARG A 40 11.54 -13.30 3.59
CA ARG A 40 10.65 -13.98 4.55
C ARG A 40 11.01 -13.66 6.00
N LYS A 41 12.30 -13.58 6.32
CA LYS A 41 12.78 -13.24 7.66
C LYS A 41 12.37 -11.81 8.04
N ASP A 42 12.61 -10.85 7.16
CA ASP A 42 12.30 -9.43 7.39
C ASP A 42 10.78 -9.20 7.60
N PHE A 43 9.94 -9.91 6.84
CA PHE A 43 8.48 -9.84 6.96
C PHE A 43 7.90 -10.66 8.14
N SER A 44 8.73 -11.42 8.86
CA SER A 44 8.31 -12.25 10.01
C SER A 44 8.76 -11.70 11.37
N VAL A 45 9.28 -10.47 11.41
CA VAL A 45 9.68 -9.81 12.66
C VAL A 45 8.46 -9.63 13.56
N LYS A 46 8.54 -10.08 14.81
CA LYS A 46 7.45 -9.96 15.77
C LYS A 46 7.58 -8.66 16.54
N LEU A 47 6.57 -7.79 16.45
CA LEU A 47 6.52 -6.52 17.19
C LEU A 47 5.07 -6.14 17.49
N CYS A 48 4.83 -5.35 18.54
CA CYS A 48 3.51 -4.78 18.80
C CYS A 48 3.49 -3.32 18.31
N SER A 49 2.49 -2.98 17.49
CA SER A 49 2.29 -1.65 16.92
C SER A 49 1.39 -0.77 17.78
N ALA A 50 0.99 -1.21 18.98
CA ALA A 50 0.28 -0.37 19.93
C ALA A 50 1.11 0.88 20.27
N PRO A 51 0.48 2.02 20.62
CA PRO A 51 1.19 3.23 20.98
C PRO A 51 2.18 2.99 22.12
N ASP A 52 3.30 3.72 22.13
CA ASP A 52 4.38 3.51 23.11
C ASP A 52 3.87 3.60 24.56
N ALA A 53 2.94 4.52 24.83
CA ALA A 53 2.30 4.69 26.14
C ALA A 53 1.44 3.48 26.58
N MET A 54 1.03 2.62 25.64
CA MET A 54 0.24 1.41 25.90
C MET A 54 1.11 0.15 26.00
N LEU A 55 2.41 0.24 25.75
CA LEU A 55 3.30 -0.93 25.78
C LEU A 55 3.49 -1.54 27.17
N GLY A 56 3.20 -0.80 28.24
CA GLY A 56 3.22 -1.32 29.62
C GLY A 56 2.25 -2.49 29.86
N SER A 57 1.20 -2.62 29.05
CA SER A 57 0.24 -3.75 29.09
C SER A 57 0.45 -4.78 27.98
N CYS A 58 1.56 -4.68 27.23
CA CYS A 58 1.87 -5.61 26.16
C CYS A 58 2.15 -7.01 26.72
N SER A 59 1.58 -8.04 26.08
CA SER A 59 1.95 -9.43 26.36
C SER A 59 3.11 -9.88 25.47
N ASP A 60 3.95 -10.81 25.95
CA ASP A 60 5.04 -11.40 25.15
C ASP A 60 4.55 -12.19 23.92
N LYS A 61 3.26 -12.55 23.88
CA LYS A 61 2.67 -13.34 22.80
C LYS A 61 2.21 -12.44 21.64
N ILE A 62 3.10 -12.26 20.65
CA ILE A 62 2.73 -11.70 19.34
C ILE A 62 1.88 -12.70 18.56
N VAL A 63 0.77 -12.22 17.99
CA VAL A 63 -0.21 -13.01 17.24
C VAL A 63 -0.19 -12.66 15.75
N ALA A 64 -0.79 -13.53 14.94
CA ALA A 64 -1.10 -13.25 13.55
C ALA A 64 -2.37 -12.40 13.48
N ALA A 65 -2.22 -11.08 13.62
CA ALA A 65 -3.33 -10.14 13.68
C ALA A 65 -3.96 -9.95 12.30
N HIS A 66 -5.29 -10.07 12.20
CA HIS A 66 -6.04 -9.96 10.95
C HIS A 66 -6.41 -8.51 10.63
N THR A 67 -5.96 -7.96 9.50
CA THR A 67 -6.43 -6.63 9.02
C THR A 67 -7.84 -6.64 8.45
N VAL A 68 -8.27 -7.76 7.86
CA VAL A 68 -9.66 -8.01 7.48
C VAL A 68 -10.20 -9.11 8.42
N PRO A 69 -11.32 -8.88 9.14
CA PRO A 69 -11.84 -9.85 10.10
C PRO A 69 -12.04 -11.26 9.51
N LYS A 70 -11.49 -12.28 10.19
CA LYS A 70 -11.54 -13.67 9.72
C LYS A 70 -12.95 -14.26 9.73
N SER A 71 -13.54 -14.34 10.93
CA SER A 71 -14.80 -15.07 11.17
C SER A 71 -16.00 -14.40 10.53
N GLY A 72 -16.05 -13.06 10.63
CA GLY A 72 -17.14 -12.25 10.08
C GLY A 72 -17.04 -12.00 8.59
N SER A 73 -15.82 -11.99 8.01
CA SER A 73 -15.62 -11.49 6.64
C SER A 73 -14.91 -12.48 5.72
N LEU A 74 -13.63 -12.81 5.94
CA LEU A 74 -12.89 -13.69 5.02
C LEU A 74 -13.55 -15.06 4.82
N ASN A 75 -14.14 -15.63 5.88
CA ASN A 75 -14.89 -16.89 5.79
C ASN A 75 -16.10 -16.82 4.83
N LYS A 76 -16.69 -15.64 4.62
CA LYS A 76 -17.86 -15.45 3.74
C LYS A 76 -17.51 -15.51 2.27
N ILE A 77 -16.25 -15.26 1.92
CA ILE A 77 -15.73 -15.33 0.55
C ILE A 77 -14.83 -16.53 0.32
N ALA A 78 -14.64 -17.40 1.32
CA ALA A 78 -13.71 -18.51 1.24
C ALA A 78 -14.34 -19.75 0.60
N ARG A 79 -13.62 -20.36 -0.36
CA ARG A 79 -13.92 -21.70 -0.86
C ARG A 79 -13.08 -22.72 -0.10
N LYS A 80 -13.72 -23.64 0.61
CA LYS A 80 -13.04 -24.68 1.41
C LYS A 80 -11.98 -24.09 2.37
N GLY A 81 -12.31 -22.98 3.03
CA GLY A 81 -11.41 -22.29 3.97
C GLY A 81 -10.25 -21.52 3.34
N HIS A 82 -10.28 -21.28 2.02
CA HIS A 82 -9.24 -20.54 1.30
C HIS A 82 -9.84 -19.37 0.50
N VAL A 83 -9.10 -18.27 0.45
CA VAL A 83 -9.35 -17.13 -0.43
C VAL A 83 -8.19 -16.99 -1.41
N LEU A 84 -8.38 -16.25 -2.50
CA LEU A 84 -7.29 -15.90 -3.41
C LEU A 84 -6.58 -14.64 -2.91
N ALA A 85 -5.25 -14.62 -2.94
CA ALA A 85 -4.44 -13.44 -2.59
C ALA A 85 -3.16 -13.36 -3.43
N PHE A 86 -2.64 -12.16 -3.64
CA PHE A 86 -1.36 -11.95 -4.31
C PHE A 86 -0.21 -12.11 -3.31
N VAL A 87 0.60 -13.16 -3.48
CA VAL A 87 1.72 -13.47 -2.60
C VAL A 87 3.02 -13.27 -3.38
N PRO A 88 3.78 -12.19 -3.15
CA PRO A 88 4.98 -11.84 -3.94
C PRO A 88 6.17 -12.77 -3.61
N SER A 89 6.03 -14.05 -3.96
CA SER A 89 7.05 -15.07 -3.77
C SER A 89 7.87 -15.27 -5.04
N PHE A 90 9.14 -15.65 -4.87
CA PHE A 90 9.99 -16.03 -5.99
C PHE A 90 9.38 -17.19 -6.79
N GLU A 91 8.74 -18.15 -6.11
CA GLU A 91 8.08 -19.29 -6.75
C GLU A 91 6.96 -18.85 -7.71
N ASN A 92 6.08 -17.95 -7.26
CA ASN A 92 4.97 -17.42 -8.06
C ASN A 92 5.49 -16.65 -9.28
N LEU A 93 6.41 -15.70 -9.06
CA LEU A 93 7.03 -14.93 -10.13
C LEU A 93 7.77 -15.84 -11.14
N ASN A 94 8.53 -16.82 -10.66
CA ASN A 94 9.26 -17.74 -11.54
C ASN A 94 8.32 -18.62 -12.36
N LYS A 95 7.26 -19.15 -11.74
CA LYS A 95 6.24 -19.96 -12.40
C LYS A 95 5.48 -19.20 -13.49
N HIS A 96 5.31 -17.89 -13.31
CA HIS A 96 4.50 -17.03 -14.17
C HIS A 96 5.33 -16.02 -14.98
N ASN A 97 6.61 -16.32 -15.24
CA ASN A 97 7.50 -15.51 -16.08
C ASN A 97 7.56 -14.02 -15.69
N GLY A 98 7.65 -13.76 -14.39
CA GLY A 98 7.72 -12.41 -13.80
C GLY A 98 6.38 -11.75 -13.54
N MET A 99 5.26 -12.39 -13.88
CA MET A 99 3.92 -11.92 -13.51
C MET A 99 3.50 -12.49 -12.17
N LEU A 100 2.78 -11.70 -11.37
CA LEU A 100 2.20 -12.19 -10.12
C LEU A 100 0.74 -12.58 -10.32
N PHE A 101 0.41 -13.84 -10.03
CA PHE A 101 -0.97 -14.33 -10.06
C PHE A 101 -1.47 -14.62 -8.64
N PRO A 102 -2.77 -14.47 -8.37
CA PRO A 102 -3.31 -14.79 -7.06
C PRO A 102 -3.28 -16.29 -6.81
N GLU A 103 -2.97 -16.68 -5.57
CA GLU A 103 -2.90 -18.08 -5.11
C GLU A 103 -3.89 -18.32 -3.96
N LEU A 104 -4.27 -19.59 -3.76
CA LEU A 104 -5.14 -19.96 -2.65
C LEU A 104 -4.37 -19.86 -1.32
N VAL A 105 -4.86 -19.00 -0.44
CA VAL A 105 -4.32 -18.78 0.90
C VAL A 105 -5.39 -19.10 1.93
N GLY A 106 -5.05 -19.93 2.91
CA GLY A 106 -5.96 -20.27 4.00
C GLY A 106 -6.36 -19.02 4.80
N VAL A 107 -7.63 -18.92 5.18
CA VAL A 107 -8.18 -17.76 5.93
C VAL A 107 -7.47 -17.46 7.26
N GLY A 108 -6.76 -18.44 7.83
CA GLY A 108 -5.94 -18.25 9.03
C GLY A 108 -4.62 -17.51 8.76
N LYS A 109 -4.17 -17.42 7.51
CA LYS A 109 -2.96 -16.71 7.08
C LYS A 109 -3.29 -15.47 6.24
N ALA A 110 -4.38 -15.50 5.48
CA ALA A 110 -4.82 -14.37 4.69
C ALA A 110 -5.07 -13.14 5.57
N SER A 111 -4.63 -11.97 5.10
CA SER A 111 -4.78 -10.69 5.80
C SER A 111 -4.11 -10.63 7.18
N THR A 112 -3.09 -11.46 7.44
CA THR A 112 -2.39 -11.47 8.75
C THR A 112 -1.03 -10.78 8.73
N PHE A 113 -0.62 -10.23 9.86
CA PHE A 113 0.74 -9.73 10.12
C PHE A 113 1.09 -9.86 11.61
N SER A 114 2.39 -9.90 11.94
CA SER A 114 2.86 -10.07 13.33
C SER A 114 3.07 -8.73 14.04
N GLY A 115 2.08 -7.84 13.91
CA GLY A 115 2.16 -6.45 14.37
C GLY A 115 1.40 -6.15 15.66
N PHE A 116 0.78 -7.11 16.33
CA PHE A 116 0.13 -6.90 17.62
C PHE A 116 0.35 -8.09 18.56
N CYS A 117 0.40 -7.79 19.86
CA CYS A 117 0.32 -8.81 20.89
C CYS A 117 -1.13 -9.27 21.11
N SER A 118 -1.34 -10.44 21.72
CA SER A 118 -2.68 -10.95 21.96
C SER A 118 -3.57 -10.01 22.78
N VAL A 119 -3.00 -9.25 23.71
CA VAL A 119 -3.75 -8.29 24.54
C VAL A 119 -4.21 -7.09 23.71
N HIS A 120 -3.32 -6.50 22.91
CA HIS A 120 -3.66 -5.32 22.12
C HIS A 120 -4.50 -5.66 20.89
N ASP A 121 -4.30 -6.81 20.26
CA ASP A 121 -5.15 -7.24 19.14
C ASP A 121 -6.59 -7.50 19.60
N ASP A 122 -6.78 -8.24 20.71
CA ASP A 122 -8.11 -8.53 21.23
C ASP A 122 -8.79 -7.31 21.87
N GLY A 123 -8.01 -6.47 22.56
CA GLY A 123 -8.50 -5.31 23.29
C GLY A 123 -8.84 -4.11 22.41
N LEU A 124 -7.88 -3.63 21.59
CA LEU A 124 -8.06 -2.42 20.77
C LEU A 124 -9.18 -2.60 19.75
N PHE A 125 -9.28 -3.78 19.15
CA PHE A 125 -10.18 -4.03 18.04
C PHE A 125 -11.47 -4.75 18.44
N ALA A 126 -11.71 -4.98 19.75
CA ALA A 126 -12.97 -5.51 20.24
C ALA A 126 -14.21 -4.77 19.68
N PRO A 127 -14.26 -3.42 19.60
CA PRO A 127 -15.43 -2.71 19.07
C PRO A 127 -15.76 -2.98 17.60
N VAL A 128 -14.79 -3.46 16.80
CA VAL A 128 -15.01 -3.79 15.38
C VAL A 128 -15.14 -5.29 15.13
N GLU A 129 -14.75 -6.13 16.08
CA GLU A 129 -14.80 -7.60 15.93
C GLU A 129 -15.89 -8.29 16.73
N LYS A 130 -16.25 -7.74 17.90
CA LYS A 130 -17.18 -8.37 18.86
C LYS A 130 -18.54 -7.68 18.89
N GLU A 131 -18.65 -6.50 18.30
CA GLU A 131 -19.86 -5.68 18.27
C GLU A 131 -20.40 -5.55 16.83
N ILE A 132 -21.66 -5.13 16.71
CA ILE A 132 -22.26 -4.82 15.40
C ILE A 132 -21.60 -3.54 14.87
N PHE A 133 -21.19 -3.58 13.60
CA PHE A 133 -20.67 -2.39 12.94
C PHE A 133 -21.79 -1.37 12.70
N THR A 134 -21.70 -0.21 13.35
CA THR A 134 -22.67 0.89 13.23
C THR A 134 -22.15 2.06 12.39
N GLY A 135 -20.87 2.00 11.98
CA GLY A 135 -20.19 3.12 11.33
C GLY A 135 -19.87 4.28 12.26
N SER A 136 -19.73 4.02 13.57
CA SER A 136 -19.28 5.04 14.53
C SER A 136 -17.85 5.50 14.21
N GLN A 137 -17.51 6.76 14.54
CA GLN A 137 -16.17 7.31 14.34
C GLN A 137 -15.08 6.42 14.98
N LYS A 138 -15.34 5.87 16.18
CA LYS A 138 -14.45 4.91 16.85
C LYS A 138 -14.24 3.64 16.02
N GLN A 139 -15.31 3.01 15.55
CA GLN A 139 -15.20 1.78 14.74
C GLN A 139 -14.48 2.04 13.41
N CYS A 140 -14.81 3.12 12.69
CA CYS A 140 -14.13 3.49 11.45
C CYS A 140 -12.64 3.75 11.68
N PHE A 141 -12.31 4.48 12.74
CA PHE A 141 -10.92 4.76 13.11
C PHE A 141 -10.14 3.51 13.48
N LEU A 142 -10.71 2.57 14.23
CA LEU A 142 -10.02 1.33 14.60
C LEU A 142 -9.66 0.49 13.37
N LEU A 143 -10.53 0.44 12.35
CA LEU A 143 -10.21 -0.18 11.06
C LEU A 143 -9.03 0.54 10.37
N ALA A 144 -9.06 1.87 10.33
CA ALA A 144 -7.99 2.69 9.76
C ALA A 144 -6.66 2.52 10.48
N TYR A 145 -6.67 2.51 11.82
CA TYR A 145 -5.48 2.32 12.64
C TYR A 145 -4.84 0.95 12.41
N ARG A 146 -5.65 -0.10 12.27
CA ARG A 146 -5.13 -1.45 11.97
C ARG A 146 -4.48 -1.52 10.58
N ALA A 147 -5.08 -0.88 9.59
CA ALA A 147 -4.54 -0.76 8.24
C ALA A 147 -3.21 0.02 8.23
N TYR A 148 -3.18 1.16 8.94
CA TYR A 148 -1.99 1.99 9.12
C TYR A 148 -0.86 1.20 9.80
N ALA A 149 -1.15 0.52 10.91
CA ALA A 149 -0.18 -0.31 11.63
C ALA A 149 0.45 -1.41 10.74
N ARG A 150 -0.35 -2.03 9.87
CA ARG A 150 0.16 -3.01 8.90
C ARG A 150 1.05 -2.33 7.85
N GLU A 151 0.68 -1.17 7.35
CA GLU A 151 1.48 -0.43 6.36
C GLU A 151 2.87 -0.07 6.90
N ILE A 152 2.96 0.40 8.16
CA ILE A 152 4.26 0.61 8.81
C ILE A 152 5.06 -0.69 8.88
N TYR A 153 4.41 -1.77 9.34
CA TYR A 153 5.05 -3.06 9.53
C TYR A 153 5.64 -3.59 8.22
N THR A 154 4.86 -3.59 7.14
CA THR A 154 5.31 -4.08 5.83
C THR A 154 6.34 -3.16 5.21
N LYS A 155 6.22 -1.82 5.38
CA LYS A 155 7.22 -0.87 4.85
C LYS A 155 8.58 -1.02 5.51
N ARG A 156 8.63 -1.24 6.83
CA ARG A 156 9.89 -1.50 7.55
C ARG A 156 10.56 -2.77 7.04
N ALA A 157 9.80 -3.85 6.85
CA ALA A 157 10.33 -5.09 6.28
C ALA A 157 10.83 -4.90 4.84
N ALA A 158 10.08 -4.17 4.01
CA ALA A 158 10.48 -3.85 2.64
C ALA A 158 11.77 -3.02 2.58
N ALA A 159 11.93 -2.03 3.48
CA ALA A 159 13.14 -1.22 3.56
C ALA A 159 14.38 -2.04 3.98
N GLU A 160 14.23 -3.03 4.86
CA GLU A 160 15.32 -3.96 5.19
C GLU A 160 15.69 -4.83 3.98
N THR A 161 14.70 -5.41 3.29
CA THR A 161 14.91 -6.21 2.08
C THR A 161 15.57 -5.38 0.96
N ALA A 162 15.20 -4.11 0.80
CA ALA A 162 15.76 -3.22 -0.21
C ALA A 162 17.29 -3.05 -0.12
N LYS A 163 17.88 -3.23 1.08
CA LYS A 163 19.33 -3.19 1.28
C LYS A 163 20.06 -4.28 0.49
N LEU A 164 19.39 -5.41 0.21
CA LEU A 164 19.94 -6.54 -0.54
C LEU A 164 19.96 -6.28 -2.06
N HIS A 165 19.16 -5.35 -2.58
CA HIS A 165 19.05 -5.09 -4.02
C HIS A 165 20.39 -4.68 -4.65
N LYS A 166 21.24 -3.99 -3.88
CA LYS A 166 22.58 -3.57 -4.32
C LYS A 166 23.51 -4.74 -4.64
N ASP A 167 23.25 -5.93 -4.10
CA ASP A 167 24.09 -7.11 -4.37
C ASP A 167 23.58 -7.97 -5.53
N LEU A 168 22.38 -7.69 -6.05
CA LEU A 168 21.79 -8.44 -7.17
C LEU A 168 22.55 -8.23 -8.51
N ASP A 169 23.45 -7.25 -8.55
CA ASP A 169 24.29 -6.92 -9.69
C ASP A 169 25.54 -7.81 -9.85
N ARG A 170 25.85 -8.63 -8.84
CA ARG A 170 26.98 -9.57 -8.87
C ARG A 170 26.84 -10.57 -10.00
N GLY A 171 27.91 -10.81 -10.75
CA GLY A 171 27.91 -11.78 -11.86
C GLY A 171 27.02 -11.37 -13.03
N ARG A 172 26.70 -10.07 -13.16
CA ARG A 172 25.96 -9.47 -14.28
C ARG A 172 26.89 -8.63 -15.16
N SER A 173 26.45 -8.35 -16.40
CA SER A 173 27.14 -7.42 -17.30
C SER A 173 27.17 -6.01 -16.72
N GLN A 174 28.12 -5.18 -17.17
CA GLN A 174 28.25 -3.80 -16.69
C GLN A 174 26.96 -3.00 -16.85
N ASP A 175 26.24 -3.14 -17.97
CA ASP A 175 24.98 -2.42 -18.21
C ASP A 175 23.92 -2.81 -17.18
N MET A 176 23.77 -4.12 -16.91
CA MET A 176 22.85 -4.61 -15.89
C MET A 176 23.25 -4.15 -14.48
N GLN A 177 24.56 -4.05 -14.19
CA GLN A 177 25.02 -3.52 -12.91
C GLN A 177 24.59 -2.05 -12.72
N VAL A 178 24.75 -1.22 -13.74
CA VAL A 178 24.31 0.18 -13.70
C VAL A 178 22.80 0.26 -13.49
N SER A 179 22.01 -0.52 -14.23
CA SER A 179 20.54 -0.54 -14.08
C SER A 179 20.10 -0.96 -12.68
N ILE A 180 20.68 -2.04 -12.13
CA ILE A 180 20.35 -2.54 -10.79
C ILE A 180 20.75 -1.53 -9.71
N GLN A 181 21.91 -0.90 -9.83
CA GLN A 181 22.34 0.13 -8.87
C GLN A 181 21.47 1.38 -8.93
N MET A 182 21.09 1.83 -10.13
CA MET A 182 20.18 2.96 -10.31
C MET A 182 18.82 2.67 -9.67
N PHE A 183 18.25 1.50 -9.96
CA PHE A 183 17.01 1.05 -9.34
C PHE A 183 17.13 0.97 -7.81
N SER A 184 18.19 0.33 -7.30
CA SER A 184 18.41 0.18 -5.86
C SER A 184 18.52 1.54 -5.15
N PHE A 185 19.13 2.53 -5.82
CA PHE A 185 19.25 3.89 -5.30
C PHE A 185 17.90 4.62 -5.28
N THR A 186 17.18 4.66 -6.41
CA THR A 186 15.89 5.36 -6.49
C THR A 186 14.82 4.72 -5.60
N HIS A 187 14.78 3.39 -5.56
CA HIS A 187 13.90 2.64 -4.66
C HIS A 187 14.25 2.91 -3.18
N GLY A 188 15.54 2.95 -2.83
CA GLY A 188 15.99 3.29 -1.49
C GLY A 188 15.51 4.69 -1.05
N LEU A 189 15.65 5.69 -1.91
CA LEU A 189 15.15 7.04 -1.64
C LEU A 189 13.63 7.06 -1.43
N GLY A 190 12.87 6.30 -2.22
CA GLY A 190 11.43 6.16 -2.06
C GLY A 190 11.04 5.50 -0.73
N MET A 191 11.78 4.49 -0.29
CA MET A 191 11.55 3.83 1.00
C MET A 191 11.87 4.76 2.18
N ASP A 192 12.96 5.51 2.10
CA ASP A 192 13.34 6.48 3.13
C ASP A 192 12.28 7.60 3.26
N ALA A 193 11.77 8.11 2.13
CA ALA A 193 10.67 9.06 2.11
C ALA A 193 9.40 8.47 2.73
N ALA A 194 9.01 7.25 2.35
CA ALA A 194 7.84 6.58 2.89
C ALA A 194 7.93 6.37 4.42
N LEU A 195 9.09 5.93 4.93
CA LEU A 195 9.30 5.73 6.37
C LEU A 195 9.29 7.06 7.14
N ARG A 196 9.89 8.12 6.59
CA ARG A 196 9.84 9.46 7.18
C ARG A 196 8.39 9.95 7.31
N ASP A 197 7.61 9.84 6.23
CA ASP A 197 6.23 10.31 6.20
C ASP A 197 5.35 9.50 7.17
N ILE A 198 5.50 8.17 7.17
CA ILE A 198 4.83 7.28 8.13
C ILE A 198 5.10 7.70 9.57
N ASN A 199 6.37 7.95 9.93
CA ASN A 199 6.74 8.32 11.29
C ASN A 199 6.20 9.71 11.68
N HIS A 200 6.02 10.61 10.72
CA HIS A 200 5.40 11.91 10.96
C HIS A 200 3.89 11.79 11.23
N HIS A 201 3.19 10.87 10.56
CA HIS A 201 1.76 10.63 10.83
C HIS A 201 1.50 9.87 12.14
N LYS A 202 2.50 9.18 12.69
CA LYS A 202 2.33 8.32 13.88
C LYS A 202 1.67 9.03 15.06
N PRO A 203 2.11 10.23 15.51
CA PRO A 203 1.45 10.92 16.61
C PRO A 203 -0.02 11.25 16.33
N ARG A 204 -0.36 11.58 15.07
CA ARG A 204 -1.75 11.88 14.66
C ARG A 204 -2.64 10.64 14.72
N PHE A 205 -2.13 9.48 14.31
CA PHE A 205 -2.83 8.21 14.39
C PHE A 205 -2.84 7.60 15.79
N GLU A 206 -1.99 8.05 16.70
CA GLU A 206 -2.00 7.58 18.10
C GLU A 206 -2.88 8.44 18.99
N ALA A 207 -3.01 9.75 18.71
CA ALA A 207 -3.78 10.67 19.53
C ALA A 207 -5.25 10.23 19.78
N PRO A 208 -6.03 9.78 18.79
CA PRO A 208 -7.39 9.30 19.04
C PRO A 208 -7.46 8.07 19.96
N LEU A 209 -6.46 7.18 19.92
CA LEU A 209 -6.40 6.03 20.83
C LEU A 209 -6.04 6.45 22.26
N LEU A 210 -5.07 7.35 22.39
CA LEU A 210 -4.55 7.77 23.69
C LEU A 210 -5.53 8.64 24.46
N ASN A 211 -6.32 9.45 23.75
CA ASN A 211 -7.27 10.38 24.35
C ASN A 211 -8.71 9.86 24.39
N ASP A 212 -8.99 8.70 23.77
CA ASP A 212 -10.35 8.18 23.52
C ASP A 212 -11.26 9.22 22.84
N ASP A 213 -10.69 10.07 21.99
CA ASP A 213 -11.37 11.14 21.25
C ASP A 213 -11.24 10.91 19.74
N TYR A 214 -12.38 10.63 19.10
CA TYR A 214 -12.49 10.32 17.67
C TYR A 214 -13.17 11.44 16.87
N SER A 215 -13.32 12.64 17.44
CA SER A 215 -14.02 13.76 16.82
C SER A 215 -13.40 14.25 15.50
N SER A 216 -12.09 14.08 15.34
CA SER A 216 -11.35 14.39 14.10
C SER A 216 -11.54 13.34 13.00
N VAL A 217 -12.14 12.18 13.31
CA VAL A 217 -12.28 11.09 12.34
C VAL A 217 -13.40 11.41 11.36
N ARG A 218 -13.10 11.24 10.08
CA ARG A 218 -14.03 11.34 8.96
C ARG A 218 -14.13 9.98 8.29
N SER A 219 -15.33 9.62 7.84
CA SER A 219 -15.47 8.41 7.02
C SER A 219 -16.59 8.50 5.99
N TYR A 220 -16.41 7.76 4.90
CA TYR A 220 -17.42 7.50 3.89
C TYR A 220 -17.65 5.99 3.80
N ILE A 221 -18.91 5.58 3.93
CA ILE A 221 -19.32 4.19 4.02
C ILE A 221 -20.21 3.88 2.81
N VAL A 222 -19.82 2.86 2.05
CA VAL A 222 -20.65 2.25 1.01
C VAL A 222 -21.17 0.92 1.54
N GLU A 223 -22.48 0.78 1.61
CA GLU A 223 -23.13 -0.47 1.99
C GLU A 223 -23.59 -1.22 0.73
N ILE A 224 -23.25 -2.50 0.66
CA ILE A 224 -23.63 -3.37 -0.45
C ILE A 224 -24.38 -4.62 0.03
N GLU A 225 -25.23 -5.17 -0.83
CA GLU A 225 -25.94 -6.40 -0.55
C GLU A 225 -25.00 -7.60 -0.55
N GLY A 226 -25.00 -8.35 0.55
CA GLY A 226 -24.15 -9.54 0.72
C GLY A 226 -22.66 -9.22 0.93
N PRO A 227 -21.82 -10.26 1.07
CA PRO A 227 -20.39 -10.10 1.28
C PRO A 227 -19.69 -9.55 0.01
N PRO A 228 -18.81 -8.52 0.13
CA PRO A 228 -18.02 -8.05 -0.99
C PRO A 228 -17.13 -9.19 -1.52
N PRO A 229 -17.14 -9.50 -2.82
CA PRO A 229 -16.33 -10.59 -3.37
C PRO A 229 -14.82 -10.29 -3.34
N VAL A 230 -14.46 -9.02 -3.17
CA VAL A 230 -13.10 -8.53 -2.99
C VAL A 230 -13.05 -7.76 -1.67
N MET A 231 -12.23 -8.25 -0.74
CA MET A 231 -11.98 -7.63 0.55
C MET A 231 -10.54 -7.14 0.61
N CYS A 232 -10.32 -6.03 1.30
CA CYS A 232 -8.98 -5.48 1.50
C CYS A 232 -8.94 -4.66 2.78
N SER A 233 -7.73 -4.41 3.26
CA SER A 233 -7.48 -3.41 4.30
C SER A 233 -6.10 -2.81 4.06
N GLY A 234 -6.05 -1.51 3.87
CA GLY A 234 -4.80 -0.80 3.63
C GLY A 234 -4.97 0.72 3.74
N SER A 235 -3.84 1.39 3.93
CA SER A 235 -3.73 2.84 3.94
C SER A 235 -2.85 3.28 2.79
N PHE A 236 -3.24 4.34 2.09
CA PHE A 236 -2.46 4.89 0.98
C PHE A 236 -2.60 6.41 0.93
N ALA A 237 -1.71 7.04 0.16
CA ALA A 237 -1.71 8.47 -0.12
C ALA A 237 -2.33 8.68 -1.52
N PRO A 238 -3.56 9.24 -1.65
CA PRO A 238 -4.21 9.40 -2.94
C PRO A 238 -3.50 10.44 -3.81
N GLU A 239 -2.83 10.03 -4.88
CA GLU A 239 -2.20 10.96 -5.84
C GLU A 239 -3.24 11.58 -6.80
N TYR A 240 -4.30 10.83 -7.10
CA TYR A 240 -5.36 11.21 -8.03
C TYR A 240 -6.74 10.87 -7.45
N ASP A 241 -7.77 11.62 -7.87
CA ASP A 241 -9.18 11.30 -7.62
C ASP A 241 -9.74 10.28 -8.67
N PHE A 242 -11.02 9.91 -8.57
CA PHE A 242 -11.65 8.99 -9.52
C PHE A 242 -11.83 9.58 -10.94
N ASP A 243 -11.78 10.90 -11.07
CA ASP A 243 -11.80 11.62 -12.36
C ASP A 243 -10.39 11.80 -12.95
N LYS A 244 -9.36 11.30 -12.25
CA LYS A 244 -7.93 11.40 -12.55
C LYS A 244 -7.36 12.81 -12.45
N THR A 245 -8.01 13.68 -11.70
CA THR A 245 -7.45 14.96 -11.26
C THR A 245 -6.32 14.68 -10.27
N GLN A 246 -5.15 15.28 -10.48
CA GLN A 246 -4.02 15.14 -9.55
C GLN A 246 -4.30 15.95 -8.28
N LEU A 247 -4.19 15.29 -7.12
CA LEU A 247 -4.45 15.87 -5.80
C LEU A 247 -3.15 16.24 -5.07
N GLN A 248 -2.10 15.44 -5.26
CA GLN A 248 -0.77 15.68 -4.70
C GLN A 248 0.30 15.14 -5.64
N ASP A 249 1.52 15.70 -5.57
CA ASP A 249 2.67 15.22 -6.33
C ASP A 249 3.54 14.33 -5.43
N MET A 250 3.59 13.04 -5.77
CA MET A 250 4.36 12.03 -5.03
C MET A 250 5.73 11.75 -5.65
N VAL A 251 6.07 12.38 -6.78
CA VAL A 251 7.34 12.16 -7.50
C VAL A 251 8.45 13.02 -6.90
N ASP A 252 8.11 14.20 -6.41
CA ASP A 252 9.09 15.07 -5.79
C ASP A 252 9.35 14.70 -4.33
N ILE A 253 10.30 13.79 -4.14
CA ILE A 253 10.77 13.37 -2.80
C ILE A 253 11.55 14.47 -2.06
N THR A 254 11.87 15.59 -2.73
CA THR A 254 12.59 16.75 -2.19
C THR A 254 11.68 17.95 -1.92
N VAL A 255 10.58 18.08 -2.67
CA VAL A 255 9.52 19.06 -2.43
C VAL A 255 8.49 18.40 -1.55
N THR A 256 8.62 18.71 -0.27
CA THR A 256 7.56 18.72 0.74
C THR A 256 6.42 19.59 0.17
N PRO A 257 5.29 19.05 -0.36
CA PRO A 257 4.33 19.86 -1.12
C PRO A 257 3.71 21.01 -0.30
N HIS A 258 4.24 22.23 -0.44
CA HIS A 258 3.77 23.38 0.32
C HIS A 258 2.27 23.62 0.09
N MET A 259 1.45 23.39 1.10
CA MET A 259 0.16 24.06 1.23
C MET A 259 0.25 25.06 2.38
N LEU A 260 0.19 26.34 2.02
CA LEU A 260 0.06 27.45 2.95
C LEU A 260 -1.40 27.46 3.44
N SER A 261 -1.65 26.93 4.65
CA SER A 261 -2.90 27.26 5.34
C SER A 261 -2.71 28.61 6.04
N VAL A 262 -3.36 29.64 5.52
CA VAL A 262 -3.51 30.93 6.22
C VAL A 262 -4.81 30.84 7.00
N THR A 263 -4.72 30.59 8.30
CA THR A 263 -5.86 30.79 9.20
C THR A 263 -5.71 32.14 9.88
N SER A 264 -6.62 33.07 9.62
CA SER A 264 -6.79 34.26 10.44
C SER A 264 -7.94 34.01 11.42
N PHE A 265 -7.69 34.26 12.70
CA PHE A 265 -8.77 34.33 13.67
C PHE A 265 -8.51 35.46 14.67
N TYR A 266 -9.59 36.05 15.15
CA TYR A 266 -9.58 37.23 16.00
C TYR A 266 -9.74 36.83 17.47
N GLY A 267 -8.63 36.80 18.21
CA GLY A 267 -8.58 36.51 19.64
C GLY A 267 -8.86 37.74 20.52
N GLY A 268 -9.89 38.53 20.19
CA GLY A 268 -10.43 39.61 21.04
C GLY A 268 -9.59 40.88 21.21
N THR A 269 -8.26 40.84 21.10
CA THR A 269 -7.40 42.02 21.30
C THR A 269 -6.26 42.21 20.29
N SER A 270 -5.92 41.20 19.48
CA SER A 270 -5.05 41.36 18.29
C SER A 270 -5.29 40.22 17.30
N GLY A 271 -5.16 40.51 16.00
CA GLY A 271 -5.17 39.49 14.95
C GLY A 271 -3.81 38.80 14.87
N GLN A 272 -3.79 37.46 14.92
CA GLN A 272 -2.58 36.66 14.73
C GLN A 272 -2.69 35.87 13.43
N ILE A 273 -1.59 35.84 12.68
CA ILE A 273 -1.39 34.98 11.51
C ILE A 273 -0.41 33.90 11.94
N VAL A 274 -0.88 32.66 12.05
CA VAL A 274 -0.02 31.51 12.32
C VAL A 274 0.26 30.81 11.00
N LEU A 275 1.54 30.79 10.60
CA LEU A 275 2.02 30.02 9.46
C LEU A 275 2.58 28.70 9.99
N THR A 276 1.80 27.63 9.90
CA THR A 276 2.27 26.28 10.26
C THR A 276 2.69 25.54 8.99
N PHE A 277 3.98 25.21 8.89
CA PHE A 277 4.52 24.40 7.80
C PHE A 277 4.74 22.96 8.28
N THR A 278 3.94 22.04 7.79
CA THR A 278 4.26 20.60 7.79
C THR A 278 3.61 20.01 6.57
N VAL A 279 4.40 19.44 5.67
CA VAL A 279 3.84 18.69 4.55
C VAL A 279 4.22 17.23 4.67
N THR A 280 3.18 16.43 4.78
CA THR A 280 3.20 14.99 4.63
C THR A 280 1.98 14.60 3.82
N PRO A 281 2.06 13.59 2.95
CA PRO A 281 0.96 13.19 2.11
C PRO A 281 -0.28 12.86 2.95
N HIS A 282 -1.43 13.35 2.52
CA HIS A 282 -2.68 13.09 3.23
C HIS A 282 -3.08 11.61 3.11
N MET A 283 -3.42 10.96 4.22
CA MET A 283 -3.62 9.50 4.26
C MET A 283 -5.10 9.11 4.24
N LEU A 284 -5.44 8.14 3.39
CA LEU A 284 -6.77 7.53 3.31
C LEU A 284 -6.67 6.02 3.57
N SER A 285 -7.46 5.53 4.51
CA SER A 285 -7.56 4.10 4.81
C SER A 285 -8.83 3.51 4.22
N VAL A 286 -8.73 2.36 3.56
CA VAL A 286 -9.86 1.66 2.95
C VAL A 286 -9.94 0.24 3.50
N THR A 287 -11.09 -0.11 4.07
CA THR A 287 -11.39 -1.48 4.50
C THR A 287 -12.68 -1.97 3.87
N SER A 288 -12.62 -3.11 3.19
CA SER A 288 -13.78 -3.83 2.65
C SER A 288 -13.99 -5.12 3.44
N PHE A 289 -15.18 -5.30 4.03
CA PHE A 289 -15.50 -6.43 4.90
C PHE A 289 -17.01 -6.74 4.92
N TYR A 290 -17.41 -7.81 5.60
CA TYR A 290 -18.82 -8.15 5.81
C TYR A 290 -19.20 -7.90 7.27
N GLY A 291 -20.17 -7.01 7.49
CA GLY A 291 -20.62 -6.57 8.82
C GLY A 291 -21.67 -7.48 9.48
N GLY A 292 -21.96 -8.64 8.89
CA GLY A 292 -22.93 -9.61 9.39
C GLY A 292 -24.28 -9.58 8.69
N THR A 293 -24.73 -8.39 8.26
CA THR A 293 -25.97 -8.20 7.48
C THR A 293 -25.66 -7.80 6.03
N SER A 294 -24.79 -6.81 5.84
CA SER A 294 -24.38 -6.25 4.55
C SER A 294 -22.86 -6.20 4.41
N GLY A 295 -22.41 -6.05 3.17
CA GLY A 295 -21.03 -5.72 2.85
C GLY A 295 -20.76 -4.24 3.08
N GLN A 296 -19.56 -3.92 3.53
CA GLN A 296 -19.16 -2.57 3.93
C GLN A 296 -17.84 -2.23 3.25
N ILE A 297 -17.78 -1.08 2.57
CA ILE A 297 -16.52 -0.47 2.14
C ILE A 297 -16.40 0.87 2.86
N VAL A 298 -15.41 0.96 3.74
CA VAL A 298 -15.22 2.09 4.64
C VAL A 298 -13.94 2.81 4.23
N LEU A 299 -14.08 4.06 3.78
CA LEU A 299 -12.98 4.99 3.54
C LEU A 299 -12.88 5.92 4.75
N THR A 300 -11.73 5.96 5.42
CA THR A 300 -11.53 6.71 6.67
C THR A 300 -10.28 7.57 6.59
N TRP A 301 -10.39 8.82 7.04
CA TRP A 301 -9.29 9.78 7.13
C TRP A 301 -9.46 10.66 8.38
N LEU A 302 -8.44 11.44 8.73
CA LEU A 302 -8.53 12.46 9.79
C LEU A 302 -8.88 13.82 9.17
N SER A 303 -9.54 14.72 9.90
CA SER A 303 -9.99 16.03 9.40
C SER A 303 -8.89 16.88 8.76
N GLU A 304 -7.65 16.71 9.20
CA GLU A 304 -6.46 17.36 8.65
C GLU A 304 -6.18 16.93 7.21
N ASP A 305 -6.73 15.79 6.78
CA ASP A 305 -6.62 15.21 5.44
C ASP A 305 -7.81 15.55 4.53
N ASP A 306 -8.75 16.39 5.00
CA ASP A 306 -9.89 16.89 4.24
C ASP A 306 -9.52 17.48 2.86
N PRO A 307 -8.44 18.28 2.70
CA PRO A 307 -8.10 18.90 1.41
C PRO A 307 -7.85 17.89 0.26
N VAL A 308 -7.45 16.66 0.57
CA VAL A 308 -7.23 15.59 -0.41
C VAL A 308 -8.35 14.57 -0.40
N CYS A 309 -8.84 14.18 0.77
CA CYS A 309 -9.82 13.11 0.88
C CYS A 309 -11.22 13.54 0.42
N ILE A 310 -11.64 14.78 0.68
CA ILE A 310 -12.95 15.27 0.23
C ILE A 310 -13.09 15.22 -1.29
N PRO A 311 -12.14 15.73 -2.11
CA PRO A 311 -12.19 15.58 -3.57
C PRO A 311 -12.30 14.12 -4.04
N VAL A 312 -11.61 13.19 -3.38
CA VAL A 312 -11.74 11.75 -3.67
C VAL A 312 -13.18 11.29 -3.44
N ILE A 313 -13.78 11.62 -2.30
CA ILE A 313 -15.16 11.23 -1.98
C ILE A 313 -16.17 11.90 -2.93
N GLU A 314 -16.00 13.18 -3.26
CA GLU A 314 -16.88 13.87 -4.21
C GLU A 314 -16.81 13.25 -5.60
N SER A 315 -15.63 12.82 -6.05
CA SER A 315 -15.47 12.09 -7.32
C SER A 315 -16.10 10.69 -7.28
N LEU A 316 -16.08 10.03 -6.12
CA LEU A 316 -16.75 8.74 -5.90
C LEU A 316 -18.28 8.87 -5.94
N GLU A 317 -18.83 9.94 -5.35
CA GLU A 317 -20.28 10.21 -5.35
C GLU A 317 -20.83 10.49 -6.75
N ARG A 318 -20.02 11.03 -7.67
CA ARG A 318 -20.40 11.23 -9.07
C ARG A 318 -20.53 9.93 -9.87
N ILE A 319 -19.98 8.81 -9.37
CA ILE A 319 -20.06 7.51 -10.04
C ILE A 319 -21.45 6.89 -9.80
N SER A 320 -22.12 6.49 -10.88
CA SER A 320 -23.41 5.79 -10.82
C SER A 320 -23.31 4.47 -10.02
N ASP A 321 -24.39 4.03 -9.37
CA ASP A 321 -24.39 2.76 -8.65
C ASP A 321 -24.12 1.56 -9.57
N HIS A 322 -24.55 1.64 -10.84
CA HIS A 322 -24.26 0.64 -11.87
C HIS A 322 -22.75 0.45 -12.07
N ASP A 323 -21.99 1.55 -12.15
CA ASP A 323 -20.55 1.51 -12.45
C ASP A 323 -19.67 1.45 -11.19
N LEU A 324 -20.23 1.71 -10.01
CA LEU A 324 -19.50 1.82 -8.74
C LEU A 324 -18.69 0.56 -8.45
N SER A 325 -19.31 -0.61 -8.59
CA SER A 325 -18.68 -1.91 -8.36
C SER A 325 -17.37 -2.09 -9.15
N SER A 326 -17.43 -1.86 -10.46
CA SER A 326 -16.29 -2.00 -11.37
C SER A 326 -15.20 -0.97 -11.08
N ARG A 327 -15.59 0.26 -10.76
CA ARG A 327 -14.65 1.34 -10.41
C ARG A 327 -13.96 1.06 -9.07
N MET A 328 -14.70 0.56 -8.09
CA MET A 328 -14.17 0.18 -6.78
C MET A 328 -13.24 -1.03 -6.87
N VAL A 329 -13.63 -2.10 -7.57
CA VAL A 329 -12.74 -3.25 -7.76
C VAL A 329 -11.45 -2.85 -8.47
N ALA A 330 -11.54 -2.05 -9.54
CA ALA A 330 -10.35 -1.55 -10.22
C ALA A 330 -9.47 -0.74 -9.26
N PHE A 331 -10.06 0.19 -8.51
CA PHE A 331 -9.36 0.99 -7.50
C PHE A 331 -8.69 0.13 -6.42
N LEU A 332 -9.33 -0.95 -5.96
CA LEU A 332 -8.76 -1.84 -4.96
C LEU A 332 -7.48 -2.55 -5.47
N PHE A 333 -7.53 -3.08 -6.68
CA PHE A 333 -6.38 -3.74 -7.31
C PHE A 333 -5.30 -2.75 -7.76
N GLU A 334 -5.67 -1.50 -7.97
CA GLU A 334 -4.75 -0.43 -8.35
C GLU A 334 -4.02 0.19 -7.17
N ASN A 335 -4.50 0.08 -5.93
CA ASN A 335 -3.90 0.85 -4.81
C ASN A 335 -3.56 -0.01 -3.58
N PHE A 336 -3.95 -1.28 -3.53
CA PHE A 336 -3.70 -2.15 -2.37
C PHE A 336 -3.09 -3.48 -2.77
N GLU A 337 -2.04 -3.88 -2.05
CA GLU A 337 -1.44 -5.21 -2.16
C GLU A 337 -2.20 -6.24 -1.30
N ASN A 338 -2.86 -5.78 -0.24
CA ASN A 338 -3.56 -6.62 0.73
C ASN A 338 -5.00 -6.93 0.29
N VAL A 339 -5.14 -7.53 -0.89
CA VAL A 339 -6.42 -7.85 -1.51
C VAL A 339 -6.71 -9.35 -1.41
N HIS A 340 -7.91 -9.69 -0.94
CA HIS A 340 -8.41 -11.06 -0.76
C HIS A 340 -9.67 -11.24 -1.59
N ILE A 341 -9.68 -12.29 -2.41
CA ILE A 341 -10.68 -12.45 -3.47
C ILE A 341 -11.43 -13.77 -3.26
N SER A 342 -12.75 -13.73 -3.46
CA SER A 342 -13.58 -14.93 -3.53
C SER A 342 -13.14 -15.80 -4.71
N PRO A 343 -12.74 -17.07 -4.49
CA PRO A 343 -12.37 -17.97 -5.57
C PRO A 343 -13.52 -18.19 -6.57
N ASP A 344 -14.75 -18.25 -6.10
CA ASP A 344 -15.92 -18.49 -6.95
C ASP A 344 -16.24 -17.26 -7.81
N TRP A 345 -16.12 -16.05 -7.24
CA TRP A 345 -16.25 -14.81 -8.01
C TRP A 345 -15.12 -14.68 -9.04
N TRP A 346 -13.88 -14.97 -8.64
CA TRP A 346 -12.73 -14.90 -9.54
C TRP A 346 -12.92 -15.83 -10.74
N ASP A 347 -13.38 -17.07 -10.51
CA ASP A 347 -13.64 -18.03 -11.58
C ASP A 347 -14.79 -17.57 -12.50
N ALA A 348 -15.79 -16.85 -11.96
CA ALA A 348 -16.96 -16.38 -12.70
C ALA A 348 -16.71 -15.15 -13.61
N ILE A 349 -15.79 -14.25 -13.28
CA ILE A 349 -15.55 -13.02 -14.07
C ILE A 349 -14.86 -13.26 -15.43
N GLY A 350 -14.39 -14.49 -15.69
CA GLY A 350 -13.76 -14.84 -16.95
C GLY A 350 -12.31 -14.35 -17.11
N LYS A 351 -11.58 -14.95 -18.06
CA LYS A 351 -10.12 -14.78 -18.19
C LYS A 351 -9.68 -13.36 -18.58
N GLU A 352 -10.50 -12.66 -19.35
CA GLU A 352 -10.19 -11.28 -19.76
C GLU A 352 -10.18 -10.33 -18.57
N ALA A 353 -11.23 -10.38 -17.73
CA ALA A 353 -11.30 -9.58 -16.51
C ALA A 353 -10.22 -9.98 -15.49
N GLN A 354 -9.97 -11.27 -15.29
CA GLN A 354 -8.85 -11.76 -14.45
C GLN A 354 -7.52 -11.15 -14.90
N THR A 355 -7.24 -11.17 -16.22
CA THR A 355 -5.99 -10.63 -16.78
C THR A 355 -5.92 -9.10 -16.60
N ALA A 356 -7.03 -8.39 -16.79
CA ALA A 356 -7.09 -6.95 -16.55
C ALA A 356 -6.76 -6.61 -15.08
N LEU A 357 -7.31 -7.37 -14.13
CA LEU A 357 -7.07 -7.19 -12.70
C LEU A 357 -5.63 -7.54 -12.30
N VAL A 358 -5.06 -8.62 -12.83
CA VAL A 358 -3.64 -8.97 -12.64
C VAL A 358 -2.74 -7.84 -13.17
N ASN A 359 -3.03 -7.29 -14.35
CA ASN A 359 -2.25 -6.19 -14.90
C ASN A 359 -2.34 -4.91 -14.04
N ARG A 360 -3.49 -4.64 -13.40
CA ARG A 360 -3.64 -3.51 -12.47
C ARG A 360 -2.78 -3.68 -11.22
N MET A 361 -2.85 -4.86 -10.61
CA MET A 361 -2.00 -5.22 -9.46
C MET A 361 -0.52 -5.09 -9.80
N MET A 362 -0.12 -5.55 -10.99
CA MET A 362 1.26 -5.43 -11.47
C MET A 362 1.67 -3.99 -11.81
N GLY A 363 0.73 -3.12 -12.18
CA GLY A 363 0.99 -1.71 -12.48
C GLY A 363 1.56 -0.96 -11.27
N ASP A 364 1.01 -1.23 -10.08
CA ASP A 364 1.43 -0.62 -8.82
C ASP A 364 2.55 -1.39 -8.11
N MET A 365 2.60 -2.73 -8.26
CA MET A 365 3.77 -3.50 -7.84
C MET A 365 5.00 -3.17 -8.70
N GLY A 366 4.77 -2.71 -9.93
CA GLY A 366 5.74 -2.08 -10.79
C GLY A 366 6.50 -0.98 -10.05
N THR A 367 5.82 -0.08 -9.33
CA THR A 367 6.44 0.98 -8.52
C THR A 367 7.31 0.43 -7.37
N MET A 368 6.92 -0.70 -6.75
CA MET A 368 7.76 -1.41 -5.76
C MET A 368 9.01 -2.04 -6.40
N PHE A 369 8.94 -2.43 -7.67
CA PHE A 369 10.08 -2.86 -8.51
C PHE A 369 10.63 -1.73 -9.43
N GLY A 370 10.30 -0.45 -9.17
CA GLY A 370 10.90 0.70 -9.84
C GLY A 370 10.36 1.07 -11.22
N VAL A 371 9.11 0.75 -11.51
CA VAL A 371 8.35 1.17 -12.70
C VAL A 371 7.42 2.32 -12.28
N PRO A 372 7.75 3.59 -12.62
CA PRO A 372 6.88 4.72 -12.28
C PRO A 372 5.54 4.67 -13.03
N ARG A 373 4.44 5.10 -12.38
CA ARG A 373 3.08 5.25 -12.97
C ARG A 373 3.03 6.13 -14.22
N CYS A 374 3.96 7.07 -14.38
CA CYS A 374 3.84 8.16 -15.36
C CYS A 374 4.58 7.89 -16.69
N LYS A 375 3.80 7.71 -17.77
CA LYS A 375 4.32 7.65 -19.17
C LYS A 375 5.22 8.84 -19.55
N LYS A 376 5.07 10.02 -18.93
CA LYS A 376 5.92 11.18 -19.24
C LYS A 376 7.35 11.03 -18.70
N LEU A 377 7.54 10.39 -17.54
CA LEU A 377 8.86 10.05 -16.99
C LEU A 377 9.54 8.91 -17.74
N GLN A 378 8.76 7.93 -18.20
CA GLN A 378 9.25 6.93 -19.16
C GLN A 378 9.78 7.62 -20.42
N THR A 379 9.01 8.54 -21.01
CA THR A 379 9.37 9.13 -22.31
C THR A 379 10.58 10.08 -22.21
N ALA A 380 10.73 10.88 -21.14
CA ALA A 380 11.81 11.86 -21.05
C ALA A 380 13.19 11.27 -20.69
N LEU A 381 13.24 10.21 -19.86
CA LEU A 381 14.49 9.53 -19.48
C LEU A 381 14.83 8.36 -20.42
N VAL A 382 13.83 7.59 -20.86
CA VAL A 382 14.04 6.46 -21.79
C VAL A 382 14.28 6.96 -23.21
N ASN A 383 13.56 7.96 -23.74
CA ASN A 383 13.81 8.42 -25.12
C ASN A 383 15.11 9.22 -25.28
N ARG A 384 15.69 9.72 -24.19
CA ARG A 384 16.98 10.45 -24.26
C ARG A 384 18.19 9.51 -24.17
N MET A 385 18.01 8.26 -23.73
CA MET A 385 19.12 7.34 -23.46
C MET A 385 19.00 5.94 -24.09
N MET A 386 17.80 5.48 -24.48
CA MET A 386 17.57 4.09 -24.88
C MET A 386 16.76 4.00 -26.17
N GLY A 387 17.46 3.89 -27.29
CA GLY A 387 16.92 3.21 -28.46
C GLY A 387 16.68 1.72 -28.16
N ASP A 388 15.59 1.18 -28.70
CA ASP A 388 15.29 -0.25 -28.94
C ASP A 388 15.64 -1.31 -27.87
N MET A 389 15.54 -1.00 -26.57
CA MET A 389 15.59 -2.01 -25.49
C MET A 389 14.30 -2.11 -24.65
N GLY A 390 13.15 -1.82 -25.27
CA GLY A 390 11.82 -1.99 -24.65
C GLY A 390 11.36 -3.45 -24.47
N THR A 391 12.26 -4.44 -24.58
CA THR A 391 11.91 -5.87 -24.69
C THR A 391 12.41 -6.74 -23.53
N MET A 392 13.20 -6.23 -22.58
CA MET A 392 13.73 -7.06 -21.48
C MET A 392 12.89 -7.02 -20.19
N PHE A 393 12.08 -5.98 -20.01
CA PHE A 393 11.04 -5.88 -18.99
C PHE A 393 9.74 -5.56 -19.72
N GLY A 394 9.11 -6.58 -20.29
CA GLY A 394 7.83 -6.43 -20.96
C GLY A 394 6.76 -6.02 -19.96
N VAL A 395 6.66 -4.72 -19.64
CA VAL A 395 5.44 -4.16 -19.08
C VAL A 395 4.38 -4.42 -20.14
N PRO A 396 3.36 -5.26 -19.89
CA PRO A 396 2.32 -5.51 -20.86
C PRO A 396 1.76 -4.14 -21.29
N ARG A 397 1.70 -3.88 -22.60
CA ARG A 397 0.96 -2.72 -23.10
C ARG A 397 -0.41 -2.81 -22.45
N CYS A 398 -0.72 -1.86 -21.57
CA CYS A 398 -2.05 -1.70 -21.01
C CYS A 398 -2.96 -1.31 -22.18
N LYS A 399 -3.39 -2.31 -22.96
CA LYS A 399 -4.61 -2.21 -23.75
C LYS A 399 -5.66 -1.74 -22.75
N LYS A 400 -6.52 -0.82 -23.17
CA LYS A 400 -7.72 -0.44 -22.40
C LYS A 400 -8.62 -1.67 -22.29
N LEU A 401 -8.22 -2.64 -21.47
CA LEU A 401 -9.03 -3.78 -21.09
C LEU A 401 -10.07 -3.19 -20.15
N LYS A 402 -11.32 -3.17 -20.62
CA LYS A 402 -12.43 -2.82 -19.76
C LYS A 402 -12.50 -3.89 -18.67
N CYS A 403 -12.42 -3.46 -17.43
CA CYS A 403 -12.67 -4.32 -16.28
C CYS A 403 -14.17 -4.20 -15.98
N GLU A 404 -15.00 -4.92 -16.74
CA GLU A 404 -16.42 -5.06 -16.42
C GLU A 404 -16.55 -6.22 -15.45
N VAL A 405 -16.95 -5.94 -14.22
CA VAL A 405 -17.28 -6.96 -13.22
C VAL A 405 -18.79 -6.92 -12.95
N PRO A 406 -19.40 -8.03 -12.52
CA PRO A 406 -20.82 -8.04 -12.16
C PRO A 406 -21.15 -6.94 -11.15
N PRO A 407 -22.23 -6.17 -11.34
CA PRO A 407 -22.57 -5.08 -10.45
C PRO A 407 -22.96 -5.58 -9.07
N TRP A 408 -22.63 -4.79 -8.05
CA TRP A 408 -23.10 -5.00 -6.68
C TRP A 408 -24.41 -4.21 -6.49
N SER A 409 -25.37 -4.78 -5.77
CA SER A 409 -26.53 -4.00 -5.32
C SER A 409 -26.07 -3.05 -4.20
N VAL A 410 -26.02 -1.75 -4.49
CA VAL A 410 -25.70 -0.72 -3.49
C VAL A 410 -26.95 -0.49 -2.63
N ILE A 411 -26.81 -0.63 -1.30
CA ILE A 411 -27.89 -0.39 -0.34
C ILE A 411 -27.92 1.09 0.05
N SER A 412 -26.76 1.65 0.41
CA SER A 412 -26.65 3.04 0.86
C SER A 412 -25.22 3.58 0.69
N ARG A 413 -25.11 4.92 0.69
CA ARG A 413 -23.85 5.69 0.72
C ARG A 413 -23.98 6.75 1.82
N ARG A 414 -23.03 6.82 2.75
CA ARG A 414 -23.12 7.71 3.92
C ARG A 414 -21.79 8.37 4.26
N ARG A 415 -21.82 9.69 4.48
CA ARG A 415 -20.73 10.46 5.12
C ARG A 415 -20.93 10.49 6.64
N VAL A 416 -19.83 10.39 7.39
CA VAL A 416 -19.82 10.44 8.87
C VAL A 416 -18.74 11.44 9.33
N GLY A 417 -19.11 12.30 10.27
CA GLY A 417 -18.21 13.30 10.85
C GLY A 417 -18.03 14.58 10.03
N CYS A 418 -18.86 14.82 9.00
CA CYS A 418 -18.86 16.04 8.20
C CYS A 418 -19.51 17.23 8.90
#